data_AF-A0AAJ1HS12-F1
#
_entry.id   AF-A0AAJ1HS12-F1
#
_cell.length_a   1.000
_cell.length_b   1.000
_cell.length_c   1.000
_cell.angle_alpha   90.00
_cell.angle_beta   90.00
_cell.angle_gamma   90.00
#
_symmetry.space_group_name_H-M   'P 1'
#
loop_
_entity.id
_entity.type
_entity.pdbx_description
1 polymer ?
#
loop_
_entity_poly.entity_id
_entity_poly.type
_entity_poly.pdbx_seq_one_letter_code
_entity_poly.pdbx_strand_id
1 'polypeptide(L)'
;MFYNNFDQVYGEDRWGMVGKTGDPFREERRLKIACSKCHQKPLVIAERNWEATNDDHSQRYQIVVACLNCGFVDEFEVNVGQENKIGRLKYAKIVPTPADLAE
;
A
#
# COMPACT_ATOMS: atom_id res chain seq x y z
N MET A 1 -10.76 -23.58 -32.11
CA MET A 1 -10.90 -22.29 -31.40
C MET A 1 -11.18 -22.59 -29.95
N PHE A 2 -10.21 -22.42 -29.05
CA PHE A 2 -10.45 -22.19 -27.62
C PHE A 2 -9.27 -21.35 -27.12
N TYR A 3 -9.49 -20.04 -26.97
CA TYR A 3 -8.56 -19.12 -26.31
C TYR A 3 -8.72 -19.33 -24.80
N ASN A 4 -7.74 -19.96 -24.15
CA ASN A 4 -7.65 -19.96 -22.70
C ASN A 4 -7.08 -18.59 -22.28
N ASN A 5 -7.98 -17.67 -21.90
CA ASN A 5 -7.64 -16.45 -21.18
C ASN A 5 -7.15 -16.82 -19.77
N PHE A 6 -5.83 -16.95 -19.61
CA PHE A 6 -5.17 -17.01 -18.30
C PHE A 6 -4.76 -15.60 -17.85
N ASP A 7 -5.73 -14.70 -17.64
CA ASP A 7 -5.43 -13.27 -17.42
C ASP A 7 -6.00 -12.67 -16.12
N GLN A 8 -6.30 -13.47 -15.09
CA GLN A 8 -6.85 -12.93 -13.84
C GLN A 8 -6.46 -13.72 -12.58
N VAL A 9 -5.17 -13.92 -12.31
CA VAL A 9 -4.73 -14.29 -10.96
C VAL A 9 -3.54 -13.41 -10.57
N TYR A 10 -3.85 -12.13 -10.30
CA TYR A 10 -2.93 -11.24 -9.58
C TYR A 10 -3.23 -11.37 -8.09
N GLY A 11 -2.33 -12.05 -7.38
CA GLY A 11 -2.13 -11.96 -5.92
C GLY A 11 -3.39 -12.12 -5.08
N GLU A 12 -3.85 -13.36 -4.91
CA GLU A 12 -4.68 -13.71 -3.77
C GLU A 12 -3.83 -13.56 -2.50
N ASP A 13 -3.94 -12.41 -1.82
CA ASP A 13 -3.69 -12.38 -0.38
C ASP A 13 -4.63 -13.43 0.27
N ARG A 14 -4.18 -14.02 1.38
CA ARG A 14 -4.62 -15.27 2.05
C ARG A 14 -6.12 -15.34 2.41
N TRP A 15 -6.89 -14.31 2.08
CA TRP A 15 -8.31 -14.11 2.39
C TRP A 15 -9.18 -13.66 1.19
N GLY A 16 -8.65 -13.63 -0.04
CA GLY A 16 -9.46 -13.49 -1.27
C GLY A 16 -10.22 -12.17 -1.43
N MET A 17 -9.76 -11.08 -0.80
CA MET A 17 -10.38 -9.76 -0.90
C MET A 17 -9.44 -8.74 -1.55
N VAL A 18 -9.14 -8.96 -2.84
CA VAL A 18 -8.49 -7.95 -3.67
C VAL A 18 -9.42 -6.76 -3.88
N GLY A 19 -8.82 -5.58 -3.82
CA GLY A 19 -9.47 -4.29 -3.73
C GLY A 19 -10.56 -4.05 -4.77
N LYS A 20 -11.58 -3.32 -4.32
CA LYS A 20 -12.41 -2.50 -5.22
C LYS A 20 -11.45 -1.75 -6.17
N THR A 21 -11.68 -1.91 -7.47
CA THR A 21 -11.00 -1.17 -8.54
C THR A 21 -10.98 0.32 -8.20
N GLY A 22 -9.87 0.81 -7.62
CA GLY A 22 -9.77 2.19 -7.14
C GLY A 22 -8.72 2.45 -6.05
N ASP A 23 -8.27 1.44 -5.29
CA ASP A 23 -7.25 1.67 -4.25
C ASP A 23 -5.85 1.91 -4.86
N PRO A 24 -5.22 3.07 -4.61
CA PRO A 24 -3.96 3.46 -5.25
C PRO A 24 -2.71 2.87 -4.55
N PHE A 25 -2.82 2.39 -3.30
CA PHE A 25 -1.71 1.86 -2.51
C PHE A 25 -1.63 0.34 -2.59
N ARG A 26 -1.29 -0.17 -3.78
CA ARG A 26 -1.13 -1.60 -4.06
C ARG A 26 0.32 -2.03 -3.87
N GLU A 27 0.52 -3.33 -3.63
CA GLU A 27 1.84 -3.95 -3.59
C GLU A 27 2.65 -3.61 -4.85
N GLU A 28 3.97 -3.58 -4.70
CA GLU A 28 4.97 -3.27 -5.74
C GLU A 28 4.92 -1.83 -6.30
N ARG A 29 3.94 -1.00 -5.90
CA ARG A 29 3.92 0.43 -6.26
C ARG A 29 5.03 1.18 -5.53
N ARG A 30 5.60 2.17 -6.20
CA ARG A 30 6.66 3.02 -5.65
C ARG A 30 6.10 4.35 -5.17
N LEU A 31 6.65 4.85 -4.07
CA LEU A 31 6.37 6.16 -3.50
C LEU A 31 7.59 7.06 -3.71
N LYS A 32 7.35 8.29 -4.21
CA LYS A 32 8.33 9.39 -4.38
C LYS A 32 8.76 10.00 -3.03
N ILE A 33 8.60 9.26 -1.95
CA ILE A 33 8.96 9.61 -0.58
C ILE A 33 10.38 9.14 -0.29
N ALA A 34 11.14 9.96 0.44
CA ALA A 34 12.50 9.62 0.86
C ALA A 34 12.48 8.71 2.09
N CYS A 35 13.38 7.74 2.14
CA CYS A 35 13.59 6.92 3.33
C CYS A 35 14.02 7.77 4.53
N SER A 36 13.43 7.52 5.70
CA SER A 36 13.80 8.21 6.94
C SER A 36 15.23 7.92 7.41
N LYS A 37 15.80 6.78 7.00
CA LYS A 37 17.15 6.34 7.39
C LYS A 37 18.25 6.82 6.45
N CYS A 38 18.13 6.57 5.15
CA CYS A 38 19.19 6.90 4.18
C CYS A 38 18.87 8.12 3.30
N HIS A 39 17.68 8.70 3.43
CA HIS A 39 17.18 9.84 2.64
C HIS A 39 17.13 9.64 1.12
N GLN A 40 17.38 8.41 0.65
CA GLN A 40 17.24 8.03 -0.76
C GLN A 40 15.78 7.69 -1.11
N LYS A 41 15.45 7.82 -2.40
CA LYS A 41 14.16 7.47 -3.00
C LYS A 41 14.34 6.32 -4.01
N PRO A 42 13.29 5.56 -4.36
CA PRO A 42 11.94 5.58 -3.80
C PRO A 42 11.76 4.57 -2.64
N LEU A 43 10.65 4.72 -1.90
CA LEU A 43 10.10 3.62 -1.10
C LEU A 43 9.21 2.76 -2.00
N VAL A 44 9.15 1.45 -1.76
CA VAL A 44 8.23 0.52 -2.46
C VAL A 44 7.22 -0.02 -1.47
N ILE A 45 5.97 -0.19 -1.88
CA ILE A 45 4.97 -0.90 -1.09
C ILE A 45 5.32 -2.38 -1.15
N ALA A 46 5.78 -2.91 -0.02
CA ALA A 46 6.21 -4.30 0.10
C ALA A 46 5.03 -5.21 0.43
N GLU A 47 4.13 -4.78 1.32
CA GLU A 47 2.99 -5.57 1.77
C GLU A 47 1.79 -4.67 2.03
N ARG A 48 0.59 -5.22 1.84
CA ARG A 48 -0.69 -4.58 2.18
C ARG A 48 -1.52 -5.56 2.99
N ASN A 49 -1.59 -5.34 4.30
CA ASN A 49 -2.29 -6.23 5.21
C ASN A 49 -3.66 -5.64 5.58
N TRP A 50 -4.73 -6.42 5.47
CA TRP A 50 -6.01 -6.05 6.07
C TRP A 50 -5.92 -6.16 7.60
N GLU A 51 -6.37 -5.12 8.30
CA GLU A 51 -6.35 -5.09 9.77
C GLU A 51 -7.74 -5.24 10.39
N ALA A 52 -8.70 -4.44 9.91
CA ALA A 52 -10.02 -4.33 10.51
C ALA A 52 -11.03 -3.75 9.52
N THR A 53 -12.31 -3.77 9.91
CA THR A 53 -13.37 -3.00 9.23
C THR A 53 -13.82 -1.89 10.17
N ASN A 54 -13.87 -0.67 9.68
CA ASN A 54 -14.36 0.49 10.42
C ASN A 54 -15.89 0.47 10.57
N ASP A 55 -16.42 1.33 11.44
CA ASP A 55 -17.86 1.47 11.67
C ASP A 55 -18.62 1.95 10.42
N ASP A 56 -17.95 2.68 9.52
CA ASP A 56 -18.47 3.10 8.22
C ASP A 56 -18.40 2.00 7.14
N HIS A 57 -18.08 0.77 7.54
CA HIS A 57 -17.88 -0.40 6.69
C HIS A 57 -16.68 -0.33 5.72
N SER A 58 -15.82 0.70 5.84
CA SER A 58 -14.56 0.73 5.09
C SER A 58 -13.54 -0.24 5.69
N GLN A 59 -12.72 -0.87 4.83
CA GLN A 59 -11.66 -1.77 5.26
C GLN A 59 -10.40 -0.97 5.61
N ARG A 60 -9.87 -1.15 6.81
CA ARG A 60 -8.59 -0.58 7.26
C ARG A 60 -7.44 -1.50 6.86
N TYR A 61 -6.38 -0.91 6.34
CA TYR A 61 -5.19 -1.63 5.91
C TYR A 61 -3.92 -1.03 6.52
N GLN A 62 -2.99 -1.90 6.89
CA GLN A 62 -1.60 -1.56 7.14
C GLN A 62 -0.83 -1.70 5.83
N ILE A 63 -0.13 -0.64 5.44
CA ILE A 63 0.75 -0.62 4.27
C ILE A 63 2.19 -0.62 4.75
N VAL A 64 2.93 -1.68 4.42
CA VAL A 64 4.35 -1.80 4.71
C VAL A 64 5.14 -1.31 3.51
N VAL A 65 6.10 -0.42 3.74
CA VAL A 65 6.96 0.12 2.70
C VAL A 65 8.43 -0.17 2.99
N ALA A 66 9.20 -0.49 1.96
CA ALA A 66 10.62 -0.77 2.07
C ALA A 66 11.45 0.21 1.23
N CYS A 67 12.60 0.61 1.74
CA CYS A 67 13.58 1.37 0.98
C CYS A 67 14.39 0.44 0.07
N LEU A 68 14.33 0.65 -1.25
CA LEU A 68 15.09 -0.13 -2.22
C LEU A 68 16.62 0.02 -2.09
N ASN A 69 17.10 1.08 -1.43
CA ASN A 69 18.53 1.34 -1.30
C ASN A 69 19.17 0.75 -0.03
N CYS A 70 18.46 0.76 1.11
CA CYS A 70 19.02 0.33 2.40
C CYS A 70 18.21 -0.76 3.11
N GLY A 71 17.11 -1.21 2.53
CA GLY A 71 16.23 -2.23 3.11
C GLY A 71 15.46 -1.77 4.35
N PHE A 72 15.52 -0.48 4.71
CA PHE A 72 14.75 0.03 5.84
C PHE A 72 13.25 -0.07 5.57
N VAL A 73 12.52 -0.59 6.55
CA VAL A 73 11.07 -0.76 6.50
C VAL A 73 10.38 0.31 7.32
N ASP A 74 9.33 0.92 6.75
CA ASP A 74 8.42 1.85 7.41
C ASP A 74 6.98 1.38 7.13
N GLU A 75 6.01 1.95 7.84
CA GLU A 75 4.60 1.54 7.70
C GLU A 75 3.67 2.72 7.91
N PHE A 76 2.52 2.69 7.23
CA PHE A 76 1.41 3.63 7.43
C PHE A 76 0.08 2.91 7.25
N GLU A 77 -1.00 3.51 7.73
CA GLU A 77 -2.34 2.94 7.65
C GLU A 77 -3.19 3.66 6.58
N VAL A 78 -4.08 2.92 5.92
CA VAL A 78 -5.11 3.44 4.99
C VAL A 78 -6.47 3.13 5.57
N ASN A 79 -7.40 4.10 5.44
CA ASN A 79 -8.72 4.11 6.05
C ASN A 79 -8.66 4.07 7.59
N VAL A 80 -7.90 4.99 8.20
CA VAL A 80 -7.77 5.09 9.66
C VAL A 80 -9.07 5.61 10.27
N GLY A 81 -9.89 4.71 10.79
CA GLY A 81 -11.16 5.00 11.46
C GLY A 81 -12.30 5.47 10.55
N GLN A 82 -11.98 5.85 9.30
CA GLN A 82 -12.94 6.26 8.27
C GLN A 82 -12.33 6.07 6.88
N GLU A 83 -13.17 5.84 5.87
CA GLU A 83 -12.77 5.79 4.46
C GLU A 83 -11.96 7.04 4.05
N ASN A 84 -10.93 6.83 3.23
CA ASN A 84 -10.01 7.85 2.69
C ASN A 84 -9.12 8.56 3.70
N LYS A 85 -9.09 8.13 4.98
CA LYS A 85 -8.14 8.64 5.97
C LYS A 85 -6.82 7.89 5.87
N ILE A 86 -5.75 8.58 5.46
CA ILE A 86 -4.40 8.00 5.38
C ILE A 86 -3.59 8.46 6.60
N GLY A 87 -2.96 7.50 7.28
CA GLY A 87 -2.06 7.73 8.39
C GLY A 87 -0.68 8.21 7.93
N ARG A 88 0.10 8.74 8.88
CA ARG A 88 1.51 9.08 8.63
C ARG A 88 2.38 7.83 8.70
N LEU A 89 3.47 7.82 7.93
CA LEU A 89 4.58 6.89 8.10
C LEU A 89 5.09 6.93 9.54
N LYS A 90 5.25 5.76 10.13
CA LYS A 90 5.62 5.60 11.54
C LYS A 90 6.97 6.23 11.85
N TYR A 91 7.96 6.09 10.96
CA TYR A 91 9.30 6.66 11.16
C TYR A 91 9.49 7.97 10.42
N ALA A 92 9.13 8.06 9.14
CA ALA A 92 9.30 9.30 8.37
C ALA A 92 8.38 10.45 8.82
N LYS A 93 7.28 10.15 9.53
CA LYS A 93 6.25 11.11 9.98
C LYS A 93 5.57 11.90 8.86
N ILE A 94 5.72 11.48 7.60
CA ILE A 94 5.05 12.04 6.42
C ILE A 94 3.75 11.29 6.17
N VAL A 95 2.68 11.98 5.79
CA VAL A 95 1.43 11.34 5.33
C VAL A 95 1.53 11.08 3.83
N PRO A 96 1.58 9.81 3.37
CA PRO A 96 1.57 9.51 1.95
C PRO A 96 0.25 9.90 1.31
N THR A 97 0.30 10.39 0.07
CA THR A 97 -0.88 10.70 -0.73
C THR A 97 -0.81 9.98 -2.08
N PRO A 98 -1.93 9.81 -2.79
CA PRO A 98 -1.90 9.22 -4.13
C PRO A 98 -0.97 9.98 -5.12
N ALA A 99 -0.73 11.28 -4.90
CA ALA A 99 0.20 12.08 -5.70
C ALA A 99 1.68 11.68 -5.49
N ASP A 100 1.99 11.04 -4.37
CA ASP A 100 3.33 10.52 -4.09
C ASP A 100 3.62 9.21 -4.83
N LEU A 101 2.62 8.58 -5.45
CA LEU A 101 2.87 7.39 -6.25
C LEU A 101 3.68 7.73 -7.50
N ALA A 102 4.69 6.90 -7.79
CA ALA A 102 5.34 6.90 -9.08
C ALA A 102 4.37 6.40 -10.16
N GLU A 103 4.51 6.93 -11.37
CA GLU A 103 3.78 6.45 -12.54
C GLU A 103 4.09 4.97 -12.79
#